data_AF-A0ABD3Q2F9-F1
#
_entry.id   AF-A0ABD3Q2F9-F1
#
_cell.length_a   1.000
_cell.length_b   1.000
_cell.length_c   1.000
_cell.angle_alpha   90.00
_cell.angle_beta   90.00
_cell.angle_gamma   90.00
#
_symmetry.space_group_name_H-M   'P 1'
#
loop_
_entity.id
_entity.type
_entity.pdbx_description
1 polymer ?
#
loop_
_entity_poly.entity_id
_entity_poly.type
_entity_poly.pdbx_seq_one_letter_code
_entity_poly.pdbx_strand_id
1 'polypeptide(L)'
;MEAGATTGGAVGMNREQMKKMSEADKEMELRANRAKALLAERHIGLKTNQIPGEVRAKLSTECVDFLSCLLAGPESRIGSRADGGPEFENGFAQVVRHPWFDGFDWDNLAEMEGPLLPNGAKDFPRVIDYLKTCPNTDPNFKQLVAFATQNFDTFEDQGTNLDDGSRKRVDRNNLDQFYDYHYRRTRKPQVPLPDFK
;
A
#
# COMPACT_ATOMS: atom_id res chain seq x y z
N MET A 1 -20.13 -29.63 71.28
CA MET A 1 -19.05 -28.74 71.77
C MET A 1 -17.86 -29.67 71.94
N GLU A 2 -16.80 -29.61 71.14
CA GLU A 2 -15.90 -28.47 70.94
C GLU A 2 -15.46 -28.32 69.47
N ALA A 3 -15.13 -27.06 69.14
CA ALA A 3 -14.53 -26.64 67.89
C ALA A 3 -12.99 -26.68 67.99
N GLY A 4 -12.31 -27.09 66.92
CA GLY A 4 -10.86 -27.00 66.77
C GLY A 4 -10.53 -26.51 65.37
N ALA A 5 -10.36 -25.20 65.23
CA ALA A 5 -10.02 -24.51 63.99
C ALA A 5 -8.59 -24.83 63.54
N THR A 6 -8.42 -25.28 62.31
CA THR A 6 -7.13 -25.36 61.62
C THR A 6 -6.78 -23.98 61.06
N THR A 7 -5.95 -23.25 61.78
CA THR A 7 -5.36 -21.97 61.36
C THR A 7 -4.38 -22.17 60.21
N GLY A 8 -4.60 -21.42 59.12
CA GLY A 8 -3.68 -21.31 57.99
C GLY A 8 -2.35 -20.69 58.41
N GLY A 9 -1.25 -21.35 58.03
CA GLY A 9 0.10 -20.81 58.16
C GLY A 9 0.48 -20.05 56.91
N ALA A 10 0.36 -18.72 56.94
CA ALA A 10 1.08 -17.85 56.02
C ALA A 10 2.57 -17.92 56.36
N VAL A 11 3.34 -18.66 55.57
CA VAL A 11 4.80 -18.68 55.67
C VAL A 11 5.31 -17.33 55.17
N GLY A 12 5.67 -16.45 56.10
CA GLY A 12 6.27 -15.15 55.78
C GLY A 12 7.57 -15.33 54.99
N MET A 13 7.66 -14.64 53.85
CA MET A 13 8.86 -14.66 53.01
C MET A 13 10.06 -14.13 53.81
N ASN A 14 11.13 -14.93 53.85
CA ASN A 14 12.31 -14.58 54.62
C ASN A 14 13.06 -13.40 53.98
N ARG A 15 13.78 -12.60 54.77
CA ARG A 15 14.44 -11.36 54.31
C ARG A 15 15.37 -11.57 53.09
N GLU A 16 16.01 -12.73 53.00
CA GLU A 16 16.82 -13.11 51.84
C GLU A 16 15.99 -13.40 50.59
N GLN A 17 14.79 -13.97 50.74
CA GLN A 17 13.88 -14.22 49.62
C GLN A 17 13.31 -12.92 49.06
N MET A 18 12.97 -11.95 49.93
CA MET A 18 12.57 -10.61 49.48
C MET A 18 13.70 -9.88 48.74
N LYS A 19 14.95 -10.02 49.20
CA LYS A 19 16.10 -9.42 48.53
C LYS A 19 16.34 -10.05 47.15
N LYS A 20 16.28 -11.38 47.04
CA LYS A 20 16.43 -12.10 45.76
C LYS A 20 15.32 -11.76 44.77
N MET A 21 14.08 -11.61 45.23
CA MET A 21 12.96 -11.21 44.37
C MET A 21 13.13 -9.78 43.85
N SER A 22 13.54 -8.84 44.71
CA SER A 22 13.83 -7.46 44.28
C SER A 22 15.00 -7.38 43.30
N GLU A 23 16.03 -8.21 43.47
CA GLU A 23 17.14 -8.30 42.51
C GLU A 23 16.67 -8.90 41.16
N ALA A 24 15.82 -9.93 41.19
CA ALA A 24 15.26 -10.53 39.98
C ALA A 24 14.33 -9.56 39.22
N ASP A 25 13.51 -8.78 39.92
CA ASP A 25 12.65 -7.77 39.31
C ASP A 25 13.47 -6.66 38.64
N LYS A 26 14.53 -6.19 39.30
CA LYS A 26 15.47 -5.21 38.71
C LYS A 26 16.20 -5.77 37.50
N GLU A 27 16.60 -7.03 37.55
CA GLU A 27 17.25 -7.71 36.42
C GLU A 27 16.29 -7.90 35.24
N MET A 28 15.02 -8.23 35.52
CA MET A 28 13.97 -8.35 34.52
C MET A 28 13.66 -7.00 33.87
N GLU A 29 13.54 -5.93 34.66
CA GLU A 29 13.33 -4.57 34.16
C GLU A 29 14.53 -4.09 33.32
N LEU A 30 15.76 -4.38 33.76
CA LEU A 30 16.97 -4.08 32.99
C LEU A 30 17.01 -4.85 31.66
N ARG A 31 16.62 -6.13 31.65
CA ARG A 31 16.51 -6.94 30.42
C ARG A 31 15.44 -6.39 29.48
N ALA A 32 14.27 -5.99 30.01
CA ALA A 32 13.20 -5.40 29.22
C ALA A 32 13.64 -4.08 28.58
N ASN A 33 14.34 -3.23 29.34
CA ASN A 33 14.87 -1.97 28.84
C ASN A 33 15.99 -2.17 27.80
N ARG A 34 16.86 -3.16 27.98
CA ARG A 34 17.87 -3.54 26.96
C ARG A 34 17.23 -4.12 25.70
N ALA A 35 16.19 -4.95 25.83
CA ALA A 35 15.46 -5.48 24.68
C ALA A 35 14.73 -4.37 23.90
N LYS A 36 14.12 -3.40 24.60
CA LYS A 36 13.54 -2.20 23.99
C LYS A 36 14.60 -1.36 23.27
N ALA A 37 15.79 -1.19 23.85
CA ALA A 37 16.90 -0.48 23.20
C ALA A 37 17.41 -1.20 21.95
N LEU A 38 17.58 -2.52 22.00
CA LEU A 38 18.00 -3.32 20.84
C LEU A 38 16.93 -3.35 19.74
N LEU A 39 15.64 -3.35 20.09
CA LEU A 39 14.56 -3.18 19.12
C LEU A 39 14.60 -1.78 18.50
N ALA A 40 14.80 -0.74 19.30
CA ALA A 40 14.98 0.62 18.77
C ALA A 40 16.18 0.70 17.82
N GLU A 41 17.31 0.07 18.14
CA GLU A 41 18.49 -0.01 17.26
C GLU A 41 18.24 -0.82 15.99
N ARG A 42 17.49 -1.93 16.07
CA ARG A 42 17.13 -2.73 14.88
C ARG A 42 16.23 -1.97 13.91
N HIS A 43 15.41 -1.04 14.40
CA HIS A 43 14.57 -0.14 13.59
C HIS A 43 15.36 1.05 13.01
N ILE A 44 16.61 1.25 13.41
CA ILE A 44 17.52 2.24 12.82
C ILE A 44 18.23 1.66 11.58
N GLY A 45 18.07 0.37 11.27
CA GLY A 45 18.72 -0.29 10.12
C GLY A 45 18.34 0.23 8.73
N LEU A 46 17.28 1.04 8.61
CA LEU A 46 16.92 1.77 7.38
C LEU A 46 17.16 3.27 7.48
N LYS A 47 17.59 3.78 8.65
CA LYS A 47 17.99 5.17 8.79
C LYS A 47 19.34 5.34 8.08
N THR A 48 19.29 6.09 6.98
CA THR A 48 20.37 6.95 6.46
C THR A 48 21.53 6.35 5.63
N ASN A 49 21.85 5.05 5.72
CA ASN A 49 23.08 4.53 5.07
C ASN A 49 22.90 3.84 3.70
N GLN A 50 21.66 3.67 3.20
CA GLN A 50 21.41 3.03 1.91
C GLN A 50 20.96 4.00 0.80
N ILE A 51 20.55 5.22 1.15
CA ILE A 51 20.17 6.23 0.17
C ILE A 51 21.44 6.96 -0.26
N PRO A 52 21.84 6.92 -1.55
CA PRO A 52 22.99 7.66 -2.03
C PRO A 52 22.89 9.14 -1.64
N GLY A 53 24.00 9.73 -1.20
CA GLY A 53 24.02 11.10 -0.67
C GLY A 53 23.43 12.14 -1.64
N GLU A 54 23.64 11.96 -2.94
CA GLU A 54 23.08 12.82 -3.99
C GLU A 54 21.55 12.77 -4.07
N VAL A 55 20.95 11.60 -3.83
CA VAL A 55 19.50 11.42 -3.81
C VAL A 55 18.94 12.01 -2.53
N ARG A 56 19.58 11.75 -1.39
CA ARG A 56 19.17 12.27 -0.09
C ARG A 56 19.12 13.79 -0.06
N ALA A 57 20.04 14.47 -0.73
CA ALA A 57 20.07 15.94 -0.82
C ALA A 57 18.85 16.55 -1.55
N LYS A 58 18.12 15.76 -2.35
CA LYS A 58 16.93 16.19 -3.09
C LYS A 58 15.61 15.87 -2.39
N LEU A 59 15.66 15.17 -1.25
CA LEU A 59 14.48 14.71 -0.52
C LEU A 59 14.32 15.50 0.78
N SER A 60 13.08 15.79 1.16
CA SER A 60 12.80 16.36 2.48
C SER A 60 13.05 15.35 3.59
N THR A 61 13.23 15.83 4.81
CA THR A 61 13.43 15.00 6.00
C THR A 61 12.25 14.04 6.22
N GLU A 62 11.04 14.53 6.02
CA GLU A 62 9.78 13.80 6.18
C GLU A 62 9.64 12.73 5.08
N CYS A 63 10.11 13.01 3.87
CA CYS A 63 10.13 12.04 2.77
C CYS A 63 11.07 10.86 3.08
N VAL A 64 12.28 11.16 3.56
CA VAL A 64 13.26 10.14 3.95
C VAL A 64 12.75 9.29 5.12
N ASP A 65 12.08 9.93 6.09
CA ASP A 65 11.46 9.22 7.22
C ASP A 65 10.33 8.29 6.74
N PHE A 66 9.44 8.80 5.88
CA PHE A 66 8.35 8.00 5.29
C PHE A 66 8.89 6.77 4.53
N LEU A 67 9.91 6.97 3.68
CA LEU A 67 10.56 5.87 2.96
C LEU A 67 11.18 4.84 3.91
N SER A 68 11.78 5.29 5.01
CA SER A 68 12.35 4.41 6.03
C SER A 68 11.27 3.56 6.71
N CYS A 69 10.12 4.16 7.00
CA CYS A 69 8.95 3.49 7.55
C CYS A 69 8.28 2.52 6.55
N LEU A 70 8.29 2.83 5.25
CA LEU A 70 7.69 1.98 4.21
C LEU A 70 8.56 0.77 3.85
N LEU A 71 9.88 0.94 3.84
CA LEU A 71 10.84 -0.11 3.50
C LEU A 71 11.20 -1.00 4.70
N ALA A 72 10.71 -0.67 5.90
CA ALA A 72 10.93 -1.47 7.08
C ALA A 72 10.38 -2.91 6.92
N GLY A 73 10.87 -3.79 7.80
CA GLY A 73 10.39 -5.16 7.89
C GLY A 73 8.88 -5.22 8.17
N PRO A 74 8.19 -6.32 7.85
CA PRO A 74 6.74 -6.41 7.95
C PRO A 74 6.18 -6.10 9.35
N GLU A 75 6.94 -6.36 10.41
CA GLU A 75 6.55 -6.10 11.81
C GLU A 75 6.52 -4.62 12.19
N SER A 76 7.13 -3.76 11.37
CA SER A 76 7.33 -2.34 11.69
C SER A 76 7.16 -1.41 10.51
N ARG A 77 6.72 -1.96 9.39
CA ARG A 77 6.33 -1.20 8.23
C ARG A 77 5.11 -0.36 8.56
N ILE A 78 5.12 0.91 8.16
CA ILE A 78 3.92 1.75 8.26
C ILE A 78 2.75 1.10 7.50
N GLY A 79 1.57 1.07 8.11
CA GLY A 79 0.40 0.39 7.56
C GLY A 79 0.41 -1.14 7.71
N SER A 80 1.29 -1.69 8.55
CA SER A 80 1.24 -3.09 8.98
C SER A 80 0.35 -3.26 10.22
N ARG A 81 -0.27 -4.44 10.35
CA ARG A 81 -1.09 -4.82 11.52
C ARG A 81 -0.21 -5.26 12.70
N ALA A 82 0.65 -4.38 13.20
CA ALA A 82 1.55 -4.71 14.31
C ALA A 82 0.83 -4.92 15.66
N ASP A 83 -0.38 -4.38 15.82
CA ASP A 83 -1.11 -4.27 17.09
C ASP A 83 -2.49 -4.97 17.10
N GLY A 84 -2.86 -5.69 16.03
CA GLY A 84 -4.07 -6.54 16.02
C GLY A 84 -5.42 -5.80 16.00
N GLY A 85 -5.41 -4.47 15.89
CA GLY A 85 -6.58 -3.62 15.66
C GLY A 85 -7.29 -3.82 14.30
N PRO A 86 -8.41 -3.10 14.07
CA PRO A 86 -9.19 -3.18 12.84
C PRO A 86 -8.37 -2.72 11.62
N GLU A 87 -8.60 -3.33 10.45
CA GLU A 87 -7.82 -3.10 9.22
C GLU A 87 -7.70 -1.63 8.81
N PHE A 88 -8.72 -0.83 9.13
CA PHE A 88 -8.79 0.58 8.76
C PHE A 88 -7.85 1.46 9.58
N GLU A 89 -7.77 1.25 10.90
CA GLU A 89 -6.89 2.01 11.81
C GLU A 89 -5.42 1.59 11.68
N ASN A 90 -5.19 0.36 11.24
CA ASN A 90 -3.86 -0.26 11.18
C ASN A 90 -3.18 -0.21 9.81
N GLY A 91 -3.84 0.38 8.82
CA GLY A 91 -3.36 0.45 7.45
C GLY A 91 -3.29 1.88 6.94
N PHE A 92 -4.27 2.23 6.12
CA PHE A 92 -4.38 3.51 5.43
C PHE A 92 -4.24 4.72 6.36
N ALA A 93 -4.90 4.71 7.53
CA ALA A 93 -4.88 5.83 8.48
C ALA A 93 -3.47 6.19 8.96
N GLN A 94 -2.57 5.21 9.15
CA GLN A 94 -1.19 5.47 9.54
C GLN A 94 -0.41 6.15 8.40
N VAL A 95 -0.65 5.73 7.16
CA VAL A 95 0.02 6.26 5.97
C VAL A 95 -0.38 7.72 5.73
N VAL A 96 -1.69 8.02 5.71
CA VAL A 96 -2.17 9.37 5.38
C VAL A 96 -1.95 10.41 6.47
N ARG A 97 -1.73 9.98 7.72
CA ARG A 97 -1.37 10.85 8.84
C ARG A 97 0.14 11.08 8.97
N HIS A 98 0.95 10.50 8.09
CA HIS A 98 2.39 10.70 8.14
C HIS A 98 2.74 12.16 7.81
N PRO A 99 3.70 12.80 8.53
CA PRO A 99 4.05 14.21 8.30
C PRO A 99 4.48 14.57 6.87
N TRP A 100 4.89 13.58 6.09
CA TRP A 100 5.19 13.77 4.66
C TRP A 100 3.97 14.21 3.83
N PHE A 101 2.76 13.86 4.29
CA PHE A 101 1.49 14.24 3.69
C PHE A 101 0.79 15.39 4.42
N ASP A 102 1.46 16.10 5.32
CA ASP A 102 0.86 17.24 6.01
C ASP A 102 0.39 18.29 5.01
N GLY A 103 -0.89 18.69 5.14
CA GLY A 103 -1.53 19.64 4.24
C GLY A 103 -1.99 19.05 2.90
N PHE A 104 -1.85 17.74 2.68
CA PHE A 104 -2.43 17.07 1.52
C PHE A 104 -3.94 16.88 1.69
N ASP A 105 -4.72 17.33 0.72
CA ASP A 105 -6.17 17.23 0.73
C ASP A 105 -6.63 15.88 0.17
N TRP A 106 -6.73 14.90 1.08
CA TRP A 106 -7.18 13.55 0.72
C TRP A 106 -8.65 13.48 0.34
N ASP A 107 -9.48 14.36 0.89
CA ASP A 107 -10.93 14.35 0.67
C ASP A 107 -11.28 14.82 -0.75
N ASN A 108 -10.53 15.78 -1.28
CA ASN A 108 -10.75 16.34 -2.62
C ASN A 108 -9.79 15.80 -3.69
N LEU A 109 -9.03 14.74 -3.40
CA LEU A 109 -8.04 14.16 -4.32
C LEU A 109 -8.59 13.85 -5.72
N ALA A 110 -9.85 13.41 -5.82
CA ALA A 110 -10.48 13.08 -7.11
C ALA A 110 -10.82 14.32 -7.96
N GLU A 111 -10.96 15.48 -7.34
CA GLU A 111 -11.33 16.75 -7.99
C GLU A 111 -10.09 17.62 -8.28
N MET A 112 -8.96 17.33 -7.62
CA MET A 112 -7.69 17.99 -7.85
C MET A 112 -7.14 17.71 -9.26
N GLU A 113 -6.64 18.76 -9.90
CA GLU A 113 -5.90 18.62 -11.15
C GLU A 113 -4.55 17.94 -10.87
N GLY A 114 -4.21 16.93 -11.68
CA GLY A 114 -2.94 16.22 -11.55
C GLY A 114 -1.75 17.17 -11.77
N PRO A 115 -0.60 16.92 -11.11
CA PRO A 115 0.56 17.83 -11.16
C PRO A 115 1.17 17.95 -12.57
N LEU A 116 0.91 16.97 -13.44
CA LEU A 116 1.32 16.98 -14.84
C LEU A 116 0.11 16.61 -15.70
N LEU A 117 -0.38 17.58 -16.48
CA LEU A 117 -1.34 17.31 -17.53
C LEU A 117 -0.61 17.04 -18.85
N PRO A 118 -0.89 15.90 -19.52
CA PRO A 118 -0.39 15.67 -20.85
C PRO A 118 -0.87 16.75 -21.83
N ASN A 119 -0.04 17.08 -22.82
CA ASN A 119 -0.45 18.00 -23.89
C ASN A 119 -1.73 17.51 -24.56
N GLY A 120 -2.72 18.39 -24.73
CA GLY A 120 -3.99 18.02 -25.36
C GLY A 120 -4.94 17.19 -24.47
N ALA A 121 -4.70 17.08 -23.16
CA ALA A 121 -5.61 16.40 -22.23
C ALA A 121 -7.06 16.90 -22.30
N LYS A 122 -7.26 18.20 -22.58
CA LYS A 122 -8.59 18.81 -22.75
C LYS A 122 -9.31 18.33 -24.01
N ASP A 123 -8.56 18.10 -25.09
CA ASP A 123 -9.10 17.67 -26.39
C ASP A 123 -9.20 16.14 -26.51
N PHE A 124 -8.46 15.41 -25.67
CA PHE A 124 -8.39 13.96 -25.71
C PHE A 124 -9.77 13.25 -25.66
N PRO A 125 -10.72 13.62 -24.78
CA PRO A 125 -12.05 12.99 -24.78
C PRO A 125 -12.77 13.12 -26.12
N ARG A 126 -12.71 14.30 -26.73
CA ARG A 126 -13.30 14.58 -28.04
C ARG A 126 -12.63 13.75 -29.15
N VAL A 127 -11.30 13.65 -29.13
CA VAL A 127 -10.55 12.86 -30.12
C VAL A 127 -10.91 11.38 -30.02
N ILE A 128 -10.98 10.83 -28.81
CA ILE A 128 -11.37 9.44 -28.58
C ILE A 128 -12.81 9.18 -29.04
N ASP A 129 -13.74 10.08 -28.74
CA ASP A 129 -15.12 9.93 -29.19
C ASP A 129 -15.26 9.98 -30.71
N TYR A 130 -14.51 10.84 -31.39
CA TYR A 130 -14.47 10.86 -32.84
C TYR A 130 -13.86 9.57 -33.42
N LEU A 131 -12.73 9.10 -32.87
CA LEU A 131 -12.05 7.89 -33.31
C LEU A 131 -12.93 6.63 -33.22
N LYS A 132 -13.90 6.57 -32.30
CA LYS A 132 -14.86 5.44 -32.21
C LYS A 132 -15.72 5.29 -33.47
N THR A 133 -15.97 6.37 -34.19
CA THR A 133 -16.83 6.40 -35.38
C THR A 133 -16.08 6.74 -36.67
N CYS A 134 -14.82 7.17 -36.55
CA CYS A 134 -14.01 7.63 -37.67
C CYS A 134 -13.56 6.44 -38.55
N PRO A 135 -13.85 6.47 -39.87
CA PRO A 135 -13.32 5.48 -40.81
C PRO A 135 -11.79 5.56 -40.89
N ASN A 136 -11.14 4.41 -41.07
CA ASN A 136 -9.68 4.36 -41.29
C ASN A 136 -9.21 5.05 -42.58
N THR A 137 -10.12 5.37 -43.50
CA THR A 137 -9.86 6.12 -44.73
C THR A 137 -9.89 7.63 -44.55
N ASP A 138 -10.30 8.14 -43.38
CA ASP A 138 -10.32 9.57 -43.10
C ASP A 138 -8.89 10.15 -43.17
N PRO A 139 -8.65 11.26 -43.90
CA PRO A 139 -7.33 11.88 -43.99
C PRO A 139 -6.69 12.21 -42.64
N ASN A 140 -7.50 12.49 -41.63
CA ASN A 140 -7.06 12.85 -40.29
C ASN A 140 -6.87 11.64 -39.37
N PHE A 141 -7.31 10.44 -39.76
CA PHE A 141 -7.30 9.25 -38.90
C PHE A 141 -5.92 8.99 -38.29
N LYS A 142 -4.87 8.96 -39.12
CA LYS A 142 -3.50 8.71 -38.66
C LYS A 142 -2.98 9.76 -37.67
N GLN A 143 -3.32 11.03 -37.90
CA GLN A 143 -2.89 12.13 -37.03
C GLN A 143 -3.61 12.08 -35.68
N LEU A 144 -4.91 11.76 -35.70
CA LEU A 144 -5.72 11.61 -34.49
C LEU A 144 -5.26 10.41 -33.65
N VAL A 145 -4.92 9.29 -34.30
CA VAL A 145 -4.32 8.13 -33.62
C VAL A 145 -2.99 8.53 -33.00
N ALA A 146 -2.10 9.17 -33.75
CA ALA A 146 -0.79 9.61 -33.24
C ALA A 146 -0.93 10.56 -32.03
N PHE A 147 -1.87 11.50 -32.07
CA PHE A 147 -2.19 12.36 -30.94
C PHE A 147 -2.70 11.57 -29.75
N ALA A 148 -3.64 10.64 -29.96
CA ALA A 148 -4.20 9.82 -28.89
C ALA A 148 -3.15 8.89 -28.25
N THR A 149 -2.16 8.45 -29.03
CA THR A 149 -1.11 7.54 -28.58
C THR A 149 0.22 8.22 -28.24
N GLN A 150 0.28 9.55 -28.23
CA GLN A 150 1.55 10.31 -28.11
C GLN A 150 2.33 10.06 -26.81
N ASN A 151 1.65 9.61 -25.75
CA ASN A 151 2.27 9.31 -24.45
C ASN A 151 2.64 7.82 -24.29
N PHE A 152 2.43 7.01 -25.33
CA PHE A 152 2.82 5.62 -25.35
C PHE A 152 4.11 5.47 -26.13
N ASP A 153 5.01 4.62 -25.64
CA ASP A 153 6.19 4.23 -26.39
C ASP A 153 5.79 3.50 -27.67
N THR A 154 6.60 3.65 -28.71
CA THR A 154 6.47 2.83 -29.91
C THR A 154 7.17 1.50 -29.67
N PHE A 155 6.44 0.42 -29.78
CA PHE A 155 6.97 -0.93 -29.68
C PHE A 155 7.12 -1.54 -31.08
N GLU A 156 8.12 -2.39 -31.25
CA GLU A 156 8.20 -3.24 -32.44
C GLU A 156 7.01 -4.18 -32.45
N ASP A 157 6.25 -4.16 -33.54
CA ASP A 157 5.22 -5.16 -33.77
C ASP A 157 5.90 -6.49 -34.08
N GLN A 158 5.98 -7.37 -33.09
CA GLN A 158 6.52 -8.73 -33.25
C GLN A 158 5.57 -9.63 -34.06
N GLY A 159 4.49 -9.06 -34.61
CA GLY A 159 3.44 -9.77 -35.30
C GLY A 159 2.59 -10.57 -34.33
N THR A 160 1.36 -10.82 -34.71
CA THR A 160 0.55 -11.83 -34.04
C THR A 160 0.43 -13.03 -34.96
N ASN A 161 0.36 -14.24 -34.42
CA ASN A 161 0.01 -15.44 -35.20
C ASN A 161 -1.39 -15.35 -35.86
N LEU A 162 -2.13 -14.25 -35.63
CA LEU A 162 -3.41 -13.97 -36.28
C LEU A 162 -3.21 -13.46 -37.72
N ASP A 163 -2.09 -12.81 -38.01
CA ASP A 163 -1.79 -12.23 -39.33
C ASP A 163 -1.27 -13.26 -40.34
N ASP A 164 -0.68 -14.36 -39.87
CA ASP A 164 -0.04 -15.38 -40.71
C ASP A 164 -1.03 -16.39 -41.32
N GLY A 165 -2.34 -16.23 -41.13
CA GLY A 165 -3.37 -17.14 -41.66
C GLY A 165 -3.29 -18.59 -41.11
N SER A 166 -2.25 -18.91 -40.35
CA SER A 166 -1.99 -20.19 -39.71
C SER A 166 -2.79 -20.26 -38.41
N ARG A 167 -4.11 -20.48 -38.54
CA ARG A 167 -4.97 -20.82 -37.39
C ARG A 167 -4.50 -22.14 -36.78
N LYS A 168 -3.49 -22.11 -35.90
CA LYS A 168 -3.20 -23.20 -34.98
C LYS A 168 -4.43 -23.35 -34.09
N ARG A 169 -5.25 -24.37 -34.38
CA ARG A 169 -6.34 -24.76 -33.50
C ARG A 169 -5.73 -25.08 -32.14
N VAL A 170 -6.15 -24.33 -31.11
CA VAL A 170 -5.82 -24.63 -29.72
C VAL A 170 -6.41 -26.01 -29.39
N ASP A 171 -5.60 -26.88 -28.82
CA ASP A 171 -6.02 -28.23 -28.41
C ASP A 171 -7.18 -28.12 -27.40
N ARG A 172 -8.18 -28.99 -27.54
CA ARG A 172 -9.44 -28.89 -26.78
C ARG A 172 -9.22 -29.02 -25.27
N ASN A 173 -8.16 -29.70 -24.87
CA ASN A 173 -7.78 -29.90 -23.48
C ASN A 173 -7.16 -28.65 -22.82
N ASN A 174 -6.66 -27.68 -23.62
CA ASN A 174 -6.11 -26.41 -23.11
C ASN A 174 -7.16 -25.29 -23.04
N LEU A 175 -8.39 -25.53 -23.49
CA LEU A 175 -9.47 -24.53 -23.41
C LEU A 175 -10.12 -24.48 -22.03
N ASP A 176 -10.04 -25.57 -21.25
CA ASP A 176 -10.62 -25.66 -19.92
C ASP A 176 -9.92 -24.73 -18.91
N GLN A 177 -8.68 -24.31 -19.16
CA GLN A 177 -7.97 -23.34 -18.31
C GLN A 177 -8.57 -21.92 -18.37
N PHE A 178 -9.42 -21.64 -19.36
CA PHE A 178 -10.09 -20.36 -19.54
C PHE A 178 -11.60 -20.43 -19.25
N TYR A 179 -12.06 -21.50 -18.61
CA TYR A 179 -13.44 -21.61 -18.15
C TYR A 179 -13.75 -20.41 -17.21
N ASP A 180 -14.93 -19.81 -17.39
CA ASP A 180 -15.39 -18.61 -16.64
C ASP A 180 -14.59 -17.30 -16.80
N TYR A 181 -13.70 -17.19 -17.80
CA TYR A 181 -13.06 -15.91 -18.13
C TYR A 181 -14.02 -14.87 -18.72
N HIS A 182 -15.26 -15.26 -19.02
CA HIS A 182 -16.27 -14.36 -19.57
C HIS A 182 -16.80 -13.42 -18.49
N TYR A 183 -16.21 -12.23 -18.42
CA TYR A 183 -16.66 -11.17 -17.54
C TYR A 183 -17.48 -10.11 -18.29
N ARG A 184 -18.70 -9.85 -17.82
CA ARG A 184 -19.45 -8.65 -18.19
C ARG A 184 -19.64 -7.80 -16.93
N ARG A 185 -19.10 -6.57 -16.97
CA ARG A 185 -19.33 -5.61 -15.89
C ARG A 185 -20.82 -5.30 -15.80
N THR A 186 -21.47 -5.73 -14.73
CA THR A 186 -22.83 -5.29 -14.40
C THR A 186 -22.78 -3.77 -14.26
N ARG A 187 -23.65 -3.03 -14.99
CA ARG A 187 -23.73 -1.57 -14.83
C ARG A 187 -23.89 -1.25 -13.35
N LYS A 188 -23.07 -0.34 -12.81
CA LYS A 188 -23.20 0.11 -11.42
C LYS A 188 -24.67 0.53 -11.21
N PRO A 189 -25.38 0.01 -10.19
CA PRO A 189 -26.63 0.64 -9.79
C PRO A 189 -26.31 2.10 -9.45
N GLN A 190 -27.05 3.01 -10.09
CA GLN A 190 -27.05 4.42 -9.66
C GLN A 190 -27.51 4.41 -8.21
N VAL A 191 -26.61 4.73 -7.28
CA VAL A 191 -27.00 4.97 -5.90
C VAL A 191 -27.91 6.20 -5.95
N PRO A 192 -29.16 6.14 -5.46
CA PRO A 192 -30.00 7.33 -5.42
C PRO A 192 -29.31 8.35 -4.53
N LEU A 193 -28.72 9.38 -5.15
CA LEU A 193 -28.23 10.54 -4.42
C LEU A 193 -29.46 11.26 -3.85
N PRO A 194 -29.46 11.65 -2.56
CA PRO A 194 -30.53 12.47 -2.02
C PRO A 194 -30.54 13.83 -2.73
N ASP A 195 -31.74 14.32 -3.06
CA ASP A 195 -31.93 15.67 -3.60
C ASP A 195 -31.39 16.69 -2.59
N PHE A 196 -30.34 17.41 -2.96
CA PHE A 196 -29.90 18.59 -2.22
C PHE A 196 -30.81 19.76 -2.60
N LYS A 197 -31.49 20.33 -1.60
CA LYS A 197 -32.25 21.59 -1.70
C LYS A 197 -31.32 22.79 -1.82
#